data_AF-A0AB39ZIB8-F1
#
_entry.id   AF-A0AB39ZIB8-F1
#
_cell.length_a   1.000
_cell.length_b   1.000
_cell.length_c   1.000
_cell.angle_alpha   90.00
_cell.angle_beta   90.00
_cell.angle_gamma   90.00
#
_symmetry.space_group_name_H-M   'P 1'
#
loop_
_entity.id
_entity.type
_entity.pdbx_description
1 polymer ?
#
loop_
_entity_poly.entity_id
_entity_poly.type
_entity_poly.pdbx_seq_one_letter_code
_entity_poly.pdbx_strand_id
1 'polypeptide(L)'
;MVRNIIKKVVVILFGLVLAILLRITVPFTLKFSNLKITTDIIAYFSGLTITISIIICIFLVSIFLAYLTDDWIALGFIPLQIYVLHWTNLTFSERLESMNKSYDAFMDNLTQKWLSYFNHNDTYWTTLEKTILCCGLEGPRSYMDYLQKVPKHCYNPKLITLGCSHFYQNIFHPMQQIGLLLLRLSLFVELCILLFYGLTLFKKLISLFARETKKSC
;
A
#
# COMPACT_ATOMS: atom_id res chain seq x y z
N MET A 1 8.29 -30.14 -17.27
CA MET A 1 8.41 -30.13 -15.79
C MET A 1 8.63 -28.72 -15.23
N VAL A 2 9.66 -27.98 -15.70
CA VAL A 2 10.01 -26.62 -15.24
C VAL A 2 8.86 -25.59 -15.33
N ARG A 3 8.06 -25.62 -16.40
CA ARG A 3 6.90 -24.70 -16.59
C ARG A 3 5.82 -24.83 -15.50
N ASN A 4 5.61 -26.04 -14.95
CA ASN A 4 4.65 -26.26 -13.86
C ASN A 4 5.21 -25.84 -12.50
N ILE A 5 6.53 -25.99 -12.29
CA ILE A 5 7.20 -25.56 -11.06
C ILE A 5 7.18 -24.03 -10.97
N ILE A 6 7.51 -23.34 -12.06
CA ILE A 6 7.46 -21.87 -12.13
C ILE A 6 6.04 -21.36 -11.83
N LYS A 7 5.01 -21.97 -12.42
CA LYS A 7 3.61 -21.60 -12.13
C LYS A 7 3.28 -21.74 -10.63
N LYS A 8 3.65 -22.86 -10.00
CA LYS A 8 3.38 -23.08 -8.56
C LYS A 8 4.13 -22.08 -7.68
N VAL A 9 5.40 -21.81 -7.96
CA VAL A 9 6.22 -20.85 -7.19
C VAL A 9 5.64 -19.45 -7.30
N VAL A 10 5.25 -19.03 -8.50
CA VAL A 10 4.63 -17.73 -8.75
C VAL A 10 3.34 -17.60 -7.94
N VAL A 11 2.44 -18.59 -8.00
CA VAL A 11 1.18 -18.60 -7.22
C VAL A 11 1.43 -18.53 -5.71
N ILE A 12 2.42 -19.25 -5.19
CA ILE A 12 2.77 -19.23 -3.76
C ILE A 12 3.29 -17.85 -3.35
N LEU A 13 4.20 -17.27 -4.13
CA LEU A 13 4.76 -15.93 -3.87
C LEU A 13 3.65 -14.87 -3.85
N PHE A 14 2.69 -14.99 -4.77
CA PHE A 14 1.52 -14.13 -4.84
C PHE A 14 0.59 -14.27 -3.63
N GLY A 15 0.26 -15.50 -3.24
CA GLY A 15 -0.54 -15.76 -2.04
C GLY A 15 0.10 -15.17 -0.79
N LEU A 16 1.44 -15.23 -0.71
CA LEU A 16 2.20 -14.64 0.39
C LEU A 16 2.11 -13.11 0.40
N VAL A 17 2.26 -12.45 -0.77
CA VAL A 17 2.10 -10.99 -0.90
C VAL A 17 0.69 -10.56 -0.47
N LEU A 18 -0.34 -11.29 -0.91
CA LEU A 18 -1.73 -11.02 -0.55
C LEU A 18 -1.97 -11.17 0.96
N ALA A 19 -1.43 -12.24 1.55
CA ALA A 19 -1.54 -12.50 2.98
C ALA A 19 -0.87 -11.40 3.82
N ILE A 20 0.31 -10.91 3.38
CA ILE A 20 1.00 -9.79 4.04
C ILE A 20 0.15 -8.52 3.95
N LEU A 21 -0.41 -8.21 2.78
CA LEU A 21 -1.27 -7.05 2.57
C LEU A 21 -2.53 -7.08 3.43
N LEU A 22 -3.21 -8.23 3.50
CA LEU A 22 -4.38 -8.41 4.37
C LEU A 22 -3.99 -8.32 5.86
N ARG A 23 -2.85 -8.88 6.25
CA ARG A 23 -2.35 -8.84 7.63
C ARG A 23 -1.96 -7.42 8.08
N ILE A 24 -1.67 -6.51 7.15
CA ILE A 24 -1.44 -5.10 7.44
C ILE A 24 -2.77 -4.34 7.44
N THR A 25 -3.59 -4.53 6.40
CA THR A 25 -4.81 -3.75 6.16
C THR A 25 -5.88 -4.00 7.23
N VAL A 26 -6.11 -5.26 7.61
CA VAL A 26 -7.18 -5.64 8.57
C VAL A 26 -6.96 -5.06 9.97
N PRO A 27 -5.81 -5.26 10.65
CA PRO A 27 -5.61 -4.70 11.99
C PRO A 27 -5.50 -3.18 11.96
N PHE A 28 -4.97 -2.58 10.89
CA PHE A 28 -4.89 -1.14 10.76
C PHE A 28 -6.27 -0.50 10.61
N THR A 29 -7.15 -1.12 9.81
CA THR A 29 -8.54 -0.69 9.65
C THR A 29 -9.31 -0.82 10.95
N LEU A 30 -9.21 -1.97 11.64
CA LEU A 30 -9.94 -2.19 12.89
C LEU A 30 -9.50 -1.28 14.04
N LYS A 31 -8.20 -0.93 14.11
CA LYS A 31 -7.65 -0.16 15.23
C LYS A 31 -7.77 1.35 15.02
N PHE A 32 -7.73 1.82 13.78
CA PHE A 32 -7.59 3.24 13.50
C PHE A 32 -8.67 3.84 12.59
N SER A 33 -9.74 3.12 12.21
CA SER A 33 -10.80 3.63 11.31
C SER A 33 -11.41 4.98 11.72
N ASN A 34 -11.37 5.31 13.01
CA ASN A 34 -11.99 6.52 13.56
C ASN A 34 -11.14 7.79 13.37
N LEU A 35 -9.91 7.67 12.87
CA LEU A 35 -9.01 8.80 12.63
C LEU A 35 -9.07 9.21 11.16
N LYS A 36 -9.23 10.51 10.90
CA LYS A 36 -9.30 11.02 9.51
C LYS A 36 -8.00 10.82 8.72
N ILE A 37 -6.85 10.77 9.40
CA ILE A 37 -5.54 10.55 8.76
C ILE A 37 -5.34 9.09 8.32
N THR A 38 -6.01 8.14 8.96
CA THR A 38 -5.85 6.71 8.65
C THR A 38 -6.77 6.26 7.52
N THR A 39 -7.82 7.03 7.18
CA THR A 39 -8.68 6.70 6.04
C THR A 39 -7.92 6.71 4.73
N ASP A 40 -6.99 7.65 4.54
CA ASP A 40 -6.17 7.72 3.33
C ASP A 40 -5.20 6.53 3.24
N ILE A 41 -4.59 6.15 4.36
CA ILE A 41 -3.73 4.98 4.48
C ILE A 41 -4.51 3.69 4.17
N ILE A 42 -5.70 3.53 4.76
CA ILE A 42 -6.56 2.36 4.56
C ILE A 42 -7.01 2.28 3.10
N ALA A 43 -7.43 3.40 2.51
CA ALA A 43 -7.85 3.46 1.11
C ALA A 43 -6.70 3.10 0.15
N TYR A 44 -5.48 3.54 0.45
CA TYR A 44 -4.29 3.18 -0.31
C TYR A 44 -4.02 1.68 -0.28
N PHE A 45 -3.88 1.09 0.91
CA PHE A 45 -3.56 -0.34 1.04
C PHE A 45 -4.67 -1.25 0.56
N SER A 46 -5.93 -0.89 0.82
CA SER A 46 -7.10 -1.62 0.31
C SER A 46 -7.12 -1.59 -1.22
N GLY A 47 -6.94 -0.41 -1.81
CA GLY A 47 -6.86 -0.27 -3.26
C GLY A 47 -5.75 -1.13 -3.87
N LEU A 48 -4.55 -1.08 -3.30
CA LEU A 48 -3.39 -1.84 -3.80
C LEU A 48 -3.63 -3.35 -3.71
N THR A 49 -4.25 -3.80 -2.61
CA THR A 49 -4.63 -5.20 -2.42
C THR A 49 -5.65 -5.67 -3.46
N ILE A 50 -6.67 -4.85 -3.73
CA ILE A 50 -7.70 -5.15 -4.73
C ILE A 50 -7.08 -5.23 -6.13
N THR A 51 -6.26 -4.24 -6.51
CA THR A 51 -5.58 -4.21 -7.82
C THR A 51 -4.71 -5.45 -8.02
N ILE A 52 -3.88 -5.80 -7.03
CA ILE A 52 -3.03 -7.01 -7.11
C ILE A 52 -3.89 -8.27 -7.21
N SER A 53 -4.97 -8.37 -6.43
CA SER A 53 -5.90 -9.51 -6.49
C SER A 53 -6.47 -9.69 -7.89
N ILE A 54 -6.93 -8.60 -8.50
CA ILE A 54 -7.50 -8.61 -9.85
C ILE A 54 -6.45 -9.04 -10.88
N ILE A 55 -5.25 -8.48 -10.81
CA ILE A 55 -4.15 -8.83 -11.74
C ILE A 55 -3.81 -10.31 -11.66
N ILE A 56 -3.75 -10.88 -10.45
CA ILE A 56 -3.51 -12.32 -10.25
C ILE A 56 -4.64 -13.15 -10.87
N CYS A 57 -5.89 -12.78 -10.61
CA CYS A 57 -7.04 -13.48 -11.18
C CYS A 57 -7.01 -13.45 -12.72
N ILE A 58 -6.75 -12.29 -13.31
CA ILE A 58 -6.66 -12.14 -14.78
C ILE A 58 -5.47 -12.95 -15.33
N PHE A 59 -4.33 -12.97 -14.64
CA PHE A 59 -3.17 -13.77 -15.02
C PHE A 59 -3.47 -15.27 -15.00
N LEU A 60 -4.16 -15.77 -13.97
CA LEU A 60 -4.56 -17.18 -13.90
C LEU A 60 -5.56 -17.55 -15.00
N VAL A 61 -6.55 -16.68 -15.23
CA VAL A 61 -7.52 -16.85 -16.32
C VAL A 61 -6.82 -16.82 -17.69
N SER A 62 -5.84 -15.94 -17.89
CA SER A 62 -5.12 -15.86 -19.17
C SER A 62 -4.23 -17.08 -19.41
N ILE A 63 -3.66 -17.70 -18.37
CA ILE A 63 -2.98 -19.00 -18.50
C ILE A 63 -3.94 -20.10 -18.98
N PHE A 64 -5.18 -20.10 -18.49
CA PHE A 64 -6.18 -21.08 -18.90
C PHE A 64 -6.64 -20.83 -20.35
N LEU A 65 -6.91 -19.58 -20.71
CA LEU A 65 -7.31 -19.18 -22.07
C LEU A 65 -6.19 -19.35 -23.11
N ALA A 66 -4.92 -19.16 -22.72
CA ALA A 66 -3.76 -19.41 -23.58
C ALA A 66 -3.67 -20.86 -24.08
N TYR A 67 -4.33 -21.80 -23.41
CA TYR A 67 -4.44 -23.18 -23.88
C TYR A 67 -5.44 -23.32 -25.04
N LEU A 68 -6.36 -22.37 -25.19
CA LEU A 68 -7.45 -22.39 -26.16
C LEU A 68 -7.14 -21.51 -27.39
N THR A 69 -6.58 -20.32 -27.20
CA THR A 69 -6.27 -19.38 -28.29
C THR A 69 -5.01 -18.55 -28.01
N ASP A 70 -3.96 -18.74 -28.81
CA ASP A 70 -2.68 -18.03 -28.65
C ASP A 70 -2.75 -16.54 -29.05
N ASP A 71 -3.70 -16.16 -29.91
CA ASP A 71 -3.81 -14.78 -30.43
C ASP A 71 -4.33 -13.77 -29.38
N TRP A 72 -5.08 -14.26 -28.39
CA TRP A 72 -5.59 -13.45 -27.27
C TRP A 72 -4.46 -12.85 -26.42
N ILE A 73 -3.32 -13.55 -26.32
CA ILE A 73 -2.17 -13.08 -25.52
C ILE A 73 -1.55 -11.84 -26.16
N ALA A 74 -1.37 -11.86 -27.49
CA ALA A 74 -0.70 -10.78 -28.22
C ALA A 74 -1.59 -9.54 -28.38
N LEU A 75 -2.87 -9.73 -28.72
CA LEU A 75 -3.78 -8.63 -29.04
C LEU A 75 -4.56 -8.10 -27.83
N GLY A 76 -4.81 -8.95 -26.83
CA GLY A 76 -5.60 -8.58 -25.65
C GLY A 76 -4.74 -8.39 -24.41
N PHE A 77 -4.09 -9.46 -23.96
CA PHE A 77 -3.46 -9.48 -22.64
C PHE A 77 -2.26 -8.53 -22.52
N ILE A 78 -1.34 -8.51 -23.49
CA ILE A 78 -0.14 -7.67 -23.41
C ILE A 78 -0.47 -6.17 -23.43
N PRO A 79 -1.29 -5.64 -24.37
CA PRO A 79 -1.69 -4.23 -24.34
C PRO A 79 -2.41 -3.84 -23.04
N LEU A 80 -3.30 -4.71 -22.55
CA LEU A 80 -3.98 -4.51 -21.27
C LEU A 80 -2.99 -4.45 -20.11
N GLN A 81 -2.00 -5.35 -20.08
CA GLN A 81 -0.99 -5.39 -19.02
C GLN A 81 -0.10 -4.14 -19.02
N ILE A 82 0.27 -3.61 -20.19
CA ILE A 82 1.03 -2.35 -20.31
C ILE A 82 0.20 -1.18 -19.78
N TYR A 83 -1.08 -1.11 -20.16
CA TYR A 83 -2.00 -0.09 -19.67
C TYR A 83 -2.16 -0.14 -18.15
N VAL A 84 -2.42 -1.34 -17.61
CA VAL A 84 -2.56 -1.55 -16.16
C VAL A 84 -1.29 -1.15 -15.43
N LEU A 85 -0.11 -1.50 -15.96
CA LEU A 85 1.16 -1.14 -15.33
C LEU A 85 1.40 0.37 -15.27
N HIS A 86 1.07 1.08 -16.36
CA HIS A 86 1.13 2.53 -16.37
C HIS A 86 0.12 3.14 -15.37
N TRP A 87 -1.11 2.63 -15.36
CA TRP A 87 -2.18 3.10 -14.48
C TRP A 87 -1.88 2.85 -13.00
N THR A 88 -1.39 1.66 -12.65
CA THR A 88 -0.96 1.30 -11.28
C THR A 88 0.12 2.25 -10.82
N ASN A 89 1.15 2.49 -11.63
CA ASN A 89 2.23 3.41 -11.24
C ASN A 89 1.71 4.83 -10.99
N LEU A 90 0.92 5.38 -11.91
CA LEU A 90 0.43 6.76 -11.83
C LEU A 90 -0.53 6.94 -10.65
N THR A 91 -1.58 6.10 -10.58
CA THR A 91 -2.64 6.22 -9.57
C THR A 91 -2.12 6.02 -8.15
N PHE A 92 -1.26 5.02 -7.92
CA PHE A 92 -0.73 4.77 -6.59
C PHE A 92 0.39 5.74 -6.22
N SER A 93 1.15 6.30 -7.17
CA SER A 93 2.09 7.38 -6.87
C SER A 93 1.37 8.65 -6.42
N GLU A 94 0.31 9.05 -7.12
CA GLU A 94 -0.52 10.21 -6.74
C GLU A 94 -1.18 10.02 -5.37
N ARG A 95 -1.70 8.83 -5.08
CA ARG A 95 -2.26 8.52 -3.76
C ARG A 95 -1.20 8.56 -2.66
N LEU A 96 0.02 8.11 -2.94
CA LEU A 96 1.12 8.15 -1.98
C LEU A 96 1.58 9.60 -1.71
N GLU A 97 1.58 10.45 -2.73
CA GLU A 97 1.82 11.89 -2.58
C GLU A 97 0.70 12.58 -1.78
N SER A 98 -0.57 12.23 -2.05
CA SER A 98 -1.73 12.72 -1.31
C SER A 98 -1.65 12.36 0.18
N MET A 99 -1.27 11.12 0.49
CA MET A 99 -0.99 10.69 1.86
C MET A 99 0.10 11.56 2.50
N ASN A 100 1.15 11.93 1.77
CA ASN A 100 2.20 12.79 2.29
C ASN A 100 1.70 14.21 2.62
N LYS A 101 0.86 14.79 1.76
CA LYS A 101 0.25 16.10 2.02
C LYS A 101 -0.75 16.07 3.18
N SER A 102 -1.46 14.95 3.34
CA SER A 102 -2.40 14.71 4.45
C SER A 102 -1.69 14.75 5.81
N TYR A 103 -0.40 14.40 5.86
CA TYR A 103 0.40 14.53 7.07
C TYR A 103 0.69 15.98 7.45
N ASP A 104 1.23 16.79 6.54
CA ASP A 104 1.59 18.16 6.86
C ASP A 104 0.35 18.91 7.38
N ALA A 105 -0.77 18.72 6.69
CA ALA A 105 -2.08 19.23 7.11
C ALA A 105 -2.53 18.70 8.48
N PHE A 106 -2.23 17.44 8.81
CA PHE A 106 -2.56 16.86 10.11
C PHE A 106 -1.69 17.44 11.24
N MET A 107 -0.38 17.62 11.04
CA MET A 107 0.50 18.20 12.05
C MET A 107 0.18 19.65 12.33
N ASP A 108 -0.10 20.43 11.29
CA ASP A 108 -0.53 21.82 11.43
C ASP A 108 -1.84 21.88 12.23
N ASN A 109 -2.82 21.04 11.88
CA ASN A 109 -4.10 20.95 12.60
C ASN A 109 -3.93 20.47 14.05
N LEU A 110 -3.04 19.52 14.30
CA LEU A 110 -2.79 18.98 15.63
C LEU A 110 -2.10 20.01 16.52
N THR A 111 -1.14 20.77 15.98
CA THR A 111 -0.50 21.90 16.66
C THR A 111 -1.52 23.01 16.95
N GLN A 112 -2.38 23.34 15.97
CA GLN A 112 -3.43 24.34 16.16
C GLN A 112 -4.43 23.92 17.25
N LYS A 113 -4.83 22.66 17.31
CA LYS A 113 -5.72 22.11 18.34
C LYS A 113 -5.08 22.10 19.73
N TRP A 114 -3.77 21.82 19.80
CA TRP A 114 -3.00 21.96 21.04
C TRP A 114 -3.00 23.40 21.55
N LEU A 115 -2.75 24.38 20.69
CA LEU A 115 -2.81 25.80 21.06
C LEU A 115 -4.22 26.25 21.43
N SER A 116 -5.24 25.75 20.72
CA SER A 116 -6.65 26.05 21.01
C SER A 116 -7.09 25.53 22.38
N TYR A 117 -6.59 24.37 22.80
CA TYR A 117 -6.83 23.83 24.14
C TYR A 117 -6.38 24.81 25.23
N PHE A 118 -5.21 25.44 25.09
CA PHE A 118 -4.72 26.41 26.08
C PHE A 118 -5.36 27.78 25.98
N ASN A 119 -5.54 28.29 24.76
CA ASN A 119 -5.97 29.67 24.54
C ASN A 119 -7.49 29.84 24.61
N HIS A 120 -8.25 28.78 24.29
CA HIS A 120 -9.71 28.82 24.15
C HIS A 120 -10.44 27.75 24.97
N ASN A 121 -9.72 26.96 25.77
CA ASN A 121 -10.26 25.92 26.65
C ASN A 121 -11.12 24.88 25.90
N ASP A 122 -10.72 24.56 24.67
CA ASP A 122 -11.40 23.58 23.80
C ASP A 122 -11.34 22.17 24.40
N THR A 123 -12.40 21.37 24.28
CA THR A 123 -12.45 20.00 24.84
C THR A 123 -11.93 18.93 23.89
N TYR A 124 -11.73 19.28 22.62
CA TYR A 124 -11.34 18.34 21.57
C TYR A 124 -10.02 17.62 21.87
N TRP A 125 -9.03 18.35 22.43
CA TRP A 125 -7.70 17.80 22.69
C TRP A 125 -7.71 16.60 23.65
N THR A 126 -8.41 16.73 24.77
CA THR A 126 -8.52 15.65 25.76
C THR A 126 -9.22 14.40 25.21
N THR A 127 -10.13 14.58 24.24
CA THR A 127 -10.83 13.50 23.55
C THR A 127 -9.89 12.79 22.57
N LEU A 128 -9.07 13.55 21.84
CA LEU A 128 -8.03 13.02 20.95
C LEU A 128 -7.04 12.15 21.72
N GLU A 129 -6.52 12.62 22.86
CA GLU A 129 -5.57 11.89 23.70
C GLU A 129 -6.09 10.54 24.18
N LYS A 130 -7.34 10.50 24.63
CA LYS A 130 -8.01 9.25 25.04
C LYS A 130 -8.19 8.28 23.88
N THR A 131 -8.46 8.81 22.68
CA THR A 131 -8.69 8.00 21.47
C THR A 131 -7.41 7.38 20.95
N ILE A 132 -6.31 8.15 20.91
CA ILE A 132 -5.02 7.72 20.37
C ILE A 132 -4.15 7.05 21.45
N LEU A 133 -4.54 7.15 22.73
CA LEU A 133 -3.77 6.71 23.90
C LEU A 133 -2.37 7.37 23.93
N CYS A 134 -2.35 8.68 23.68
CA CYS A 134 -1.16 9.53 23.71
C CYS A 134 -1.29 10.62 24.77
N CYS A 135 -0.18 11.28 25.09
CA CYS A 135 -0.17 12.38 26.03
C CYS A 135 0.65 13.56 25.52
N GLY A 136 0.02 14.73 25.41
CA GLY A 136 0.64 15.97 24.97
C GLY A 136 1.07 15.92 23.50
N LEU A 137 1.54 17.05 22.99
CA LEU A 137 1.97 17.18 21.61
C LEU A 137 3.16 16.26 21.33
N GLU A 138 4.27 16.46 22.03
CA GLU A 138 5.49 15.65 21.94
C GLU A 138 5.66 14.68 23.12
N GLY A 139 4.82 14.83 24.13
CA GLY A 139 4.84 14.00 25.33
C GLY A 139 4.27 14.74 26.54
N PRO A 140 4.36 14.11 27.72
CA PRO A 140 3.95 14.73 28.99
C PRO A 140 4.72 16.03 29.29
N ARG A 141 5.95 16.16 28.77
CA ARG A 141 6.76 17.37 28.89
C ARG A 141 6.06 18.59 28.30
N SER A 142 5.35 18.41 27.18
CA SER A 142 4.59 19.50 26.57
C SER A 142 3.58 20.08 27.57
N TYR A 143 2.95 19.28 28.43
CA TYR A 143 2.08 19.82 29.48
C TYR A 143 2.81 20.56 30.59
N MET A 144 4.05 20.17 30.91
CA MET A 144 4.84 20.87 31.92
C MET A 144 5.22 22.27 31.47
N ASP A 145 5.48 22.45 30.17
CA ASP A 145 5.88 23.75 29.62
C ASP A 145 4.72 24.77 29.65
N TYR A 146 3.45 24.33 29.57
CA TYR A 146 2.27 25.22 29.54
C TYR A 146 1.45 25.25 30.85
N LEU A 147 1.27 24.11 31.53
CA LEU A 147 0.44 24.00 32.75
C LEU A 147 1.25 23.76 34.02
N GLN A 148 2.55 23.50 33.91
CA GLN A 148 3.40 23.04 35.02
C GLN A 148 2.86 21.79 35.75
N LYS A 149 1.93 21.08 35.11
CA LYS A 149 1.26 19.91 35.66
C LYS A 149 0.77 19.01 34.54
N VAL A 150 1.01 17.71 34.68
CA VAL A 150 0.51 16.70 33.75
C VAL A 150 -0.91 16.27 34.17
N PRO A 151 -1.87 16.22 33.24
CA PRO A 151 -3.21 15.73 33.54
C PRO A 151 -3.23 14.27 34.04
N LYS A 152 -4.18 13.93 34.92
CA LYS A 152 -4.26 12.58 35.51
C LYS A 152 -4.58 11.49 34.48
N HIS A 153 -5.34 11.81 33.43
CA HIS A 153 -5.67 10.83 32.37
C HIS A 153 -4.46 10.45 31.51
N CYS A 154 -3.41 11.27 31.52
CA CYS A 154 -2.13 11.00 30.88
C CYS A 154 -1.21 10.11 31.72
N TYR A 155 -1.49 9.90 33.01
CA TYR A 155 -0.57 9.21 33.90
C TYR A 155 -0.84 7.70 33.88
N ASN A 156 0.01 6.95 33.18
CA ASN A 156 -0.02 5.49 33.22
C ASN A 156 1.20 4.96 34.01
N PRO A 157 1.02 4.39 35.21
CA PRO A 157 2.14 4.00 36.08
C PRO A 157 2.99 2.82 35.54
N LYS A 158 2.59 2.19 34.42
CA LYS A 158 3.27 1.02 33.86
C LYS A 158 3.97 1.26 32.51
N LEU A 159 3.84 2.43 31.87
CA LEU A 159 4.43 2.72 30.55
C LEU A 159 4.87 4.18 30.40
N ILE A 160 5.93 4.39 29.62
CA ILE A 160 6.29 5.70 29.07
C ILE A 160 5.15 6.14 28.15
N THR A 161 4.39 7.16 28.56
CA THR A 161 3.33 7.73 27.73
C THR A 161 3.93 8.55 26.60
N LEU A 162 3.66 8.14 25.37
CA LEU A 162 4.18 8.72 24.15
C LEU A 162 3.38 9.97 23.75
N GLY A 163 4.05 10.94 23.12
CA GLY A 163 3.41 12.10 22.54
C GLY A 163 2.46 11.74 21.39
N CYS A 164 1.46 12.58 21.14
CA CYS A 164 0.56 12.37 20.01
C CYS A 164 1.29 12.53 18.66
N SER A 165 2.39 13.28 18.60
CA SER A 165 3.29 13.34 17.44
C SER A 165 4.04 12.01 17.19
N HIS A 166 4.25 11.20 18.22
CA HIS A 166 4.93 9.90 18.11
C HIS A 166 4.09 8.88 17.33
N PHE A 167 2.77 9.04 17.33
CA PHE A 167 1.85 8.28 16.47
C PHE A 167 2.27 8.41 15.00
N TYR A 168 2.62 9.61 14.56
CA TYR A 168 3.05 9.83 13.19
C TYR A 168 4.41 9.18 12.90
N GLN A 169 5.43 9.47 13.72
CA GLN A 169 6.79 9.02 13.47
C GLN A 169 6.92 7.49 13.42
N ASN A 170 6.10 6.78 14.22
CA ASN A 170 6.26 5.34 14.40
C ASN A 170 5.14 4.50 13.78
N ILE A 171 4.04 5.13 13.35
CA ILE A 171 2.95 4.41 12.69
C ILE A 171 2.77 4.92 11.26
N PHE A 172 2.63 6.23 11.06
CA PHE A 172 2.36 6.77 9.73
C PHE A 172 3.57 6.71 8.78
N HIS A 173 4.72 7.20 9.22
CA HIS A 173 5.93 7.23 8.37
C HIS A 173 6.36 5.80 7.94
N PRO A 174 6.37 4.79 8.82
CA PRO A 174 6.60 3.41 8.40
C PRO A 174 5.54 2.90 7.41
N MET A 175 4.27 3.28 7.57
CA MET A 175 3.21 2.89 6.62
C MET A 175 3.43 3.49 5.23
N GLN A 176 3.94 4.72 5.12
CA GLN A 176 4.32 5.28 3.82
C GLN A 176 5.46 4.50 3.18
N GLN A 177 6.51 4.17 3.95
CA GLN A 177 7.63 3.38 3.46
C GLN A 177 7.18 1.98 3.01
N ILE A 178 6.33 1.32 3.80
CA ILE A 178 5.72 0.03 3.47
C ILE A 178 4.88 0.16 2.19
N GLY A 179 4.10 1.23 2.05
CA GLY A 179 3.32 1.52 0.84
C GLY A 179 4.20 1.65 -0.40
N LEU A 180 5.28 2.41 -0.33
CA LEU A 180 6.25 2.57 -1.42
C LEU A 180 6.90 1.23 -1.81
N LEU A 181 7.31 0.43 -0.83
CA LEU A 181 7.89 -0.88 -1.06
C LEU A 181 6.90 -1.83 -1.73
N LEU A 182 5.63 -1.81 -1.30
CA LEU A 182 4.57 -2.63 -1.89
C LEU A 182 4.21 -2.20 -3.31
N LEU A 183 4.21 -0.90 -3.60
CA LEU A 183 4.05 -0.39 -4.97
C LEU A 183 5.21 -0.86 -5.88
N ARG A 184 6.45 -0.78 -5.39
CA ARG A 184 7.61 -1.29 -6.15
C ARG A 184 7.50 -2.79 -6.38
N LEU A 185 7.06 -3.54 -5.37
CA LEU A 185 6.85 -4.97 -5.47
C LEU A 185 5.74 -5.31 -6.48
N SER A 186 4.63 -4.59 -6.48
CA SER A 186 3.53 -4.82 -7.41
C SER A 186 3.95 -4.53 -8.86
N LEU A 187 4.65 -3.43 -9.09
CA LEU A 187 5.19 -3.10 -10.42
C LEU A 187 6.22 -4.13 -10.90
N PHE A 188 7.10 -4.58 -10.02
CA PHE A 188 8.07 -5.64 -10.34
C PHE A 188 7.38 -6.92 -10.79
N VAL A 189 6.32 -7.29 -10.09
CA VAL A 189 5.50 -8.45 -10.38
C VAL A 189 4.78 -8.32 -11.73
N GLU A 190 4.17 -7.18 -12.01
CA GLU A 190 3.52 -6.90 -13.29
C GLU A 190 4.53 -6.92 -14.46
N LEU A 191 5.75 -6.41 -14.25
CA LEU A 191 6.86 -6.51 -15.21
C LEU A 191 7.26 -7.97 -15.47
N CYS A 192 7.37 -8.79 -14.43
CA CYS A 192 7.68 -10.21 -14.59
C CYS A 192 6.62 -10.93 -15.44
N ILE A 193 5.34 -10.63 -15.22
CA ILE A 193 4.23 -11.16 -16.03
C ILE A 193 4.38 -10.72 -17.49
N LEU A 194 4.62 -9.43 -17.74
CA LEU A 194 4.76 -8.89 -19.08
C LEU A 194 5.95 -9.53 -19.83
N LEU A 195 7.10 -9.64 -19.17
CA LEU A 195 8.30 -10.29 -19.73
C LEU A 195 8.06 -11.77 -20.03
N PHE A 196 7.33 -12.49 -19.17
CA PHE A 196 7.00 -13.89 -19.40
C PHE A 196 6.19 -14.10 -20.68
N TYR A 197 5.16 -13.27 -20.92
CA TYR A 197 4.38 -13.34 -22.16
C TYR A 197 5.16 -12.81 -23.37
N GLY A 198 5.90 -11.72 -23.22
CA GLY A 198 6.75 -11.17 -24.28
C GLY A 198 7.78 -12.17 -24.80
N LEU A 199 8.50 -12.85 -23.91
CA LEU A 199 9.46 -13.90 -24.29
C LEU A 199 8.77 -15.10 -24.96
N THR A 200 7.56 -15.45 -24.52
CA THR A 200 6.79 -16.55 -25.11
C THR A 200 6.38 -16.23 -26.55
N LEU A 201 5.91 -15.01 -26.80
CA LEU A 201 5.59 -14.54 -28.15
C LEU A 201 6.84 -14.41 -29.03
N PHE A 202 7.93 -13.86 -28.49
CA PHE A 202 9.17 -13.70 -29.24
C PHE A 202 9.74 -15.05 -29.71
N LYS A 203 9.74 -16.07 -28.84
CA LYS A 203 10.09 -17.45 -29.22
C LYS A 203 9.17 -17.99 -30.32
N LYS A 204 7.86 -17.74 -30.24
CA LYS A 204 6.89 -18.19 -31.24
C LYS A 204 7.12 -17.50 -32.59
N LEU A 205 7.35 -16.19 -32.60
CA LEU A 205 7.69 -15.41 -33.80
C LEU A 205 8.96 -15.95 -34.47
N ILE A 206 10.05 -16.13 -33.71
CA ILE A 206 11.29 -16.73 -34.25
C ILE A 206 11.03 -18.10 -34.85
N SER A 207 10.23 -18.94 -34.17
CA SER A 207 9.91 -20.28 -34.68
C SER A 207 9.11 -20.26 -35.98
N LEU A 208 8.24 -19.25 -36.18
CA LEU A 208 7.46 -19.07 -37.40
C LEU A 208 8.36 -18.61 -38.56
N PHE A 209 9.20 -17.58 -38.34
CA PHE A 209 10.17 -17.12 -39.34
C PHE A 209 11.16 -18.22 -39.75
N ALA A 210 11.63 -19.03 -38.79
CA ALA A 210 12.49 -20.18 -39.06
C ALA A 210 11.78 -21.30 -39.86
N ARG A 211 10.45 -21.39 -39.80
CA ARG A 211 9.66 -22.39 -40.53
C ARG A 211 9.33 -21.95 -41.95
N GLU A 212 9.11 -20.65 -42.17
CA GLU A 212 8.93 -20.07 -43.50
C GLU A 212 10.23 -20.10 -44.32
N THR A 213 11.36 -19.73 -43.72
CA THR A 213 12.68 -19.83 -44.37
C THR A 213 13.04 -21.26 -44.78
N LYS A 214 12.55 -22.28 -44.06
CA LYS A 214 12.72 -23.70 -44.41
C LYS A 214 11.80 -24.21 -45.53
N LYS A 215 10.73 -23.48 -45.88
CA LYS A 215 9.79 -23.84 -46.95
C LYS A 215 10.14 -23.20 -48.30
N SER A 216 11.01 -22.19 -48.32
CA SER A 216 11.49 -21.49 -49.53
C SER A 216 12.79 -22.05 -50.11
N CYS A 217 13.31 -23.17 -49.58
CA CYS A 217 14.40 -23.96 -50.18
C CYS A 217 13.86 -25.33 -50.59
#